data_AF-A0A924R3Q5-F1
#
_entry.id   AF-A0A924R3Q5-F1
#
_cell.length_a   1.000
_cell.length_b   1.000
_cell.length_c   1.000
_cell.angle_alpha   90.00
_cell.angle_beta   90.00
_cell.angle_gamma   90.00
#
_symmetry.space_group_name_H-M   'P 1'
#
loop_
_entity.id
_entity.type
_entity.pdbx_description
1 polymer ?
#
loop_
_entity_poly.entity_id
_entity_poly.type
_entity_poly.pdbx_seq_one_letter_code
_entity_poly.pdbx_strand_id
1 'polypeptide(L)'
;AAEDAPDLIGSSPVSLDRIRLLKGVAAAVPPLLMVLPLVLYWLFTSPWQGFVLAVCATCAAASSAACHVLNPRKANRREMNRRGQAHPLASIVEMVSAFGWAGTAYALMGGPWWVLIISLPVAAIGPLFSFGAGFAARRDGVIA
;
A
#
# COMPACT_ATOMS: atom_id res chain seq x y z
N ALA A 1 -2.82 -33.02 14.50
CA ALA A 1 -3.08 -31.72 15.13
C ALA A 1 -2.30 -30.67 14.34
N ALA A 2 -3.01 -29.78 13.64
CA ALA A 2 -2.37 -28.64 13.02
C ALA A 2 -2.14 -27.63 14.15
N GLU A 3 -0.89 -27.38 14.53
CA GLU A 3 -0.57 -26.24 15.39
C GLU A 3 -1.17 -24.99 14.75
N ASP A 4 -2.08 -24.35 15.49
CA ASP A 4 -2.75 -23.16 15.05
C ASP A 4 -1.69 -22.08 14.78
N ALA A 5 -1.63 -21.62 13.54
CA ALA A 5 -0.74 -20.55 13.12
C ALA A 5 -0.71 -19.30 14.05
N PRO A 6 -1.81 -18.91 14.75
CA PRO A 6 -1.73 -17.88 15.78
C PRO A 6 -0.85 -18.27 16.99
N ASP A 7 -0.85 -19.52 17.44
CA ASP A 7 -0.03 -19.98 18.58
C ASP A 7 1.47 -20.03 18.22
N LEU A 8 1.79 -20.37 16.97
CA LEU A 8 3.15 -20.29 16.42
C LEU A 8 3.65 -18.85 16.29
N ILE A 9 2.76 -17.89 16.03
CA ILE A 9 3.12 -16.46 15.99
C ILE A 9 3.21 -15.90 17.42
N GLY A 10 2.36 -16.35 18.34
CA GLY A 10 2.39 -15.96 19.75
C GLY A 10 3.64 -16.45 20.50
N SER A 11 4.22 -17.57 20.08
CA SER A 11 5.49 -18.10 20.61
C SER A 11 6.74 -17.55 19.91
N SER A 12 6.58 -16.73 18.88
CA SER A 12 7.70 -16.10 18.16
C SER A 12 8.40 -15.06 19.05
N PRO A 13 9.74 -15.01 19.05
CA PRO A 13 10.50 -13.96 19.75
C PRO A 13 10.35 -12.56 19.11
N VAL A 14 9.64 -12.47 17.98
CA VAL A 14 9.46 -11.23 17.22
C VAL A 14 8.06 -10.68 17.42
N SER A 15 7.96 -9.41 17.82
CA SER A 15 6.67 -8.73 18.00
C SER A 15 5.85 -8.65 16.70
N LEU A 16 4.52 -8.74 16.84
CA LEU A 16 3.57 -8.62 15.72
C LEU A 16 3.73 -7.30 14.94
N ASP A 17 4.07 -6.21 15.62
CA ASP A 17 4.27 -4.92 14.98
C ASP A 17 5.50 -4.92 14.06
N ARG A 18 6.58 -5.60 14.46
CA ARG A 18 7.76 -5.76 13.61
C ARG A 18 7.45 -6.61 12.39
N ILE A 19 6.62 -7.65 12.52
CA ILE A 19 6.17 -8.47 11.40
C ILE A 19 5.33 -7.63 10.42
N ARG A 20 4.39 -6.82 10.93
CA ARG A 20 3.56 -5.91 10.11
C ARG A 20 4.41 -4.88 9.37
N LEU A 21 5.38 -4.27 10.06
CA LEU A 21 6.32 -3.31 9.45
C LEU A 21 7.12 -3.97 8.32
N LEU A 22 7.74 -5.11 8.58
CA LEU A 22 8.55 -5.82 7.60
C LEU A 22 7.72 -6.24 6.38
N LYS A 23 6.46 -6.65 6.59
CA LYS A 23 5.53 -6.92 5.49
C LYS A 23 5.24 -5.68 4.66
N GLY A 24 5.02 -4.53 5.31
CA GLY A 24 4.82 -3.25 4.63
C GLY A 24 6.05 -2.85 3.79
N VAL A 25 7.24 -2.96 4.37
CA VAL A 25 8.52 -2.70 3.68
C VAL A 25 8.68 -3.65 2.48
N ALA A 26 8.43 -4.95 2.67
CA ALA A 26 8.52 -5.93 1.60
C ALA A 26 7.55 -5.63 0.43
N ALA A 27 6.38 -5.05 0.71
CA ALA A 27 5.44 -4.61 -0.34
C ALA A 27 5.88 -3.31 -1.02
N ALA A 28 6.47 -2.36 -0.29
CA ALA A 28 6.83 -1.04 -0.79
C ALA A 28 8.18 -1.01 -1.56
N VAL A 29 9.15 -1.83 -1.18
CA VAL A 29 10.50 -1.79 -1.75
C VAL A 29 10.54 -2.10 -3.26
N PRO A 30 9.91 -3.17 -3.77
CA PRO A 30 9.96 -3.49 -5.20
C PRO A 30 9.45 -2.36 -6.12
N PRO A 31 8.26 -1.76 -5.91
CA PRO A 31 7.80 -0.67 -6.76
C PRO A 31 8.65 0.61 -6.62
N LEU A 32 9.18 0.91 -5.44
CA LEU A 32 10.08 2.05 -5.26
C LEU A 32 11.41 1.87 -6.00
N LEU A 33 11.98 0.67 -5.97
CA LEU A 33 13.18 0.34 -6.75
C LEU A 33 12.91 0.46 -8.27
N MET A 34 11.72 0.09 -8.72
CA MET A 34 11.33 0.21 -10.12
C MET A 34 11.23 1.68 -10.57
N VAL A 35 10.76 2.58 -9.70
CA VAL A 35 10.62 4.02 -9.99
C VAL A 35 11.93 4.81 -9.74
N LEU A 36 12.88 4.24 -8.99
CA LEU A 36 14.13 4.89 -8.60
C LEU A 36 14.92 5.51 -9.78
N PRO A 37 15.12 4.84 -10.94
CA PRO A 37 15.85 5.44 -12.05
C PRO A 37 15.18 6.71 -12.59
N LEU A 38 13.84 6.73 -12.60
CA LEU A 38 13.07 7.88 -13.06
C LEU A 38 13.18 9.06 -12.08
N VAL A 39 13.14 8.77 -10.77
CA VAL A 39 13.39 9.78 -9.72
C VAL A 39 14.78 10.37 -9.86
N LEU A 40 15.81 9.53 -10.04
CA LEU A 40 17.19 10.01 -10.21
C LEU A 40 17.33 10.88 -11.46
N TYR A 41 16.78 10.45 -12.59
CA TYR A 41 16.77 11.24 -13.83
C TYR A 41 16.19 12.64 -13.63
N TRP A 42 15.01 12.72 -13.02
CA TRP A 42 14.36 14.00 -12.78
C TRP A 42 15.09 14.82 -11.72
N LEU A 43 15.68 14.21 -10.69
CA LEU A 43 16.42 14.91 -9.66
C LEU A 43 17.64 15.67 -10.24
N PHE A 44 18.32 15.08 -11.23
CA PHE A 44 19.44 15.73 -11.92
C PHE A 44 19.03 16.76 -12.98
N THR A 45 17.83 16.63 -13.56
CA THR A 45 17.34 17.54 -14.61
C THR A 45 16.57 18.73 -14.02
N SER A 46 15.69 18.46 -13.06
CA SER A 46 14.87 19.43 -12.34
C SER A 46 14.64 18.92 -10.90
N PRO A 47 15.42 19.40 -9.92
CA PRO A 47 15.35 18.90 -8.54
C PRO A 47 13.94 18.93 -7.95
N TRP A 48 13.13 19.93 -8.31
CA TRP A 48 11.74 20.03 -7.91
C TRP A 48 10.90 18.85 -8.40
N GLN A 49 11.01 18.50 -9.69
CA GLN A 49 10.25 17.40 -10.27
C GLN A 49 10.69 16.05 -9.71
N GLY A 50 12.00 15.86 -9.50
CA GLY A 50 12.54 14.68 -8.83
C GLY A 50 12.01 14.53 -7.40
N PHE A 51 11.96 15.63 -6.64
CA PHE A 51 11.40 15.65 -5.28
C PHE A 51 9.90 15.31 -5.27
N VAL A 52 9.10 15.95 -6.12
CA VAL A 52 7.66 15.68 -6.25
C VAL A 52 7.41 14.21 -6.57
N LEU A 53 8.13 13.66 -7.55
CA LEU A 53 8.01 12.26 -7.95
C LEU A 53 8.38 11.31 -6.81
N ALA A 54 9.48 11.60 -6.08
CA ALA A 54 9.90 10.79 -4.93
C ALA A 54 8.85 10.77 -3.82
N VAL A 55 8.28 11.93 -3.49
CA VAL A 55 7.22 12.04 -2.46
C VAL A 55 5.97 11.29 -2.90
N CYS A 56 5.46 11.54 -4.11
CA CYS A 56 4.25 10.88 -4.58
C CYS A 56 4.43 9.35 -4.73
N ALA A 57 5.59 8.89 -5.20
CA ALA A 57 5.90 7.46 -5.29
C ALA A 57 5.96 6.80 -3.90
N THR A 58 6.56 7.48 -2.92
CA THR A 58 6.61 7.00 -1.53
C THR A 58 5.21 6.93 -0.92
N CYS A 59 4.38 7.94 -1.15
CA CYS A 59 2.99 7.95 -0.69
C CYS A 59 2.16 6.85 -1.36
N ALA A 60 2.35 6.60 -2.67
CA ALA A 60 1.69 5.51 -3.38
C ALA A 60 2.08 4.14 -2.82
N ALA A 61 3.38 3.92 -2.58
CA ALA A 61 3.90 2.70 -1.99
C ALA A 61 3.38 2.51 -0.55
N ALA A 62 3.31 3.59 0.24
CA ALA A 62 2.74 3.56 1.59
C ALA A 62 1.24 3.25 1.59
N SER A 63 0.46 3.84 0.67
CA SER A 63 -0.96 3.52 0.47
C SER A 63 -1.17 2.04 0.14
N SER A 64 -0.38 1.50 -0.79
CA SER A 64 -0.41 0.09 -1.16
C SER A 64 -0.04 -0.80 0.03
N ALA A 65 1.06 -0.50 0.73
CA ALA A 65 1.49 -1.23 1.92
C ALA A 65 0.41 -1.24 3.01
N ALA A 66 -0.27 -0.11 3.24
CA ALA A 66 -1.39 -0.01 4.17
C ALA A 66 -2.55 -0.94 3.77
N CYS A 67 -2.89 -1.02 2.49
CA CYS A 67 -3.89 -1.97 1.99
C CYS A 67 -3.53 -3.43 2.33
N HIS A 68 -2.26 -3.83 2.21
CA HIS A 68 -1.80 -5.21 2.48
C HIS A 68 -1.60 -5.53 3.96
N VAL A 69 -1.27 -4.53 4.78
CA VAL A 69 -1.02 -4.70 6.22
C VAL A 69 -2.31 -4.63 7.02
N LEU A 70 -3.19 -3.66 6.72
CA LEU A 70 -4.44 -3.45 7.46
C LEU A 70 -5.56 -4.41 7.06
N ASN A 71 -5.47 -5.04 5.89
CA ASN A 71 -6.41 -6.07 5.43
C ASN A 71 -5.70 -7.44 5.31
N PRO A 72 -5.29 -8.05 6.43
CA PRO A 72 -4.63 -9.35 6.42
C PRO A 72 -5.57 -10.43 5.88
N ARG A 73 -5.15 -11.11 4.81
CA ARG A 73 -5.91 -12.20 4.18
C ARG A 73 -5.91 -13.42 5.10
N LYS A 74 -7.04 -13.75 5.72
CA LYS A 74 -7.25 -15.03 6.39
C LYS A 74 -7.56 -16.09 5.33
N ALA A 75 -6.60 -16.93 4.99
CA ALA A 75 -6.82 -18.05 4.08
C ALA A 75 -6.20 -19.33 4.64
N ASN A 76 -6.95 -20.43 4.53
CA ASN A 76 -6.50 -21.76 4.97
C ASN A 76 -5.26 -22.18 4.16
N ARG A 77 -4.27 -22.84 4.77
CA ARG A 77 -3.00 -23.21 4.10
C ARG A 77 -3.22 -24.05 2.84
N ARG A 78 -4.31 -24.81 2.79
CA ARG A 78 -4.75 -25.62 1.63
C ARG A 78 -5.15 -24.79 0.40
N GLU A 79 -5.51 -23.51 0.57
CA GLU A 79 -5.93 -22.61 -0.53
C GLU A 79 -4.81 -21.65 -0.97
N MET A 80 -3.55 -22.09 -0.96
CA MET A 80 -2.38 -21.30 -1.36
C MET A 80 -2.56 -20.61 -2.73
N ASN A 81 -3.05 -21.33 -3.74
CA ASN A 81 -3.27 -20.78 -5.08
C ASN A 81 -4.45 -19.78 -5.14
N ARG A 82 -5.43 -19.89 -4.23
CA ARG A 82 -6.58 -18.97 -4.19
C ARG A 82 -6.28 -17.67 -3.43
N ARG A 83 -5.12 -17.59 -2.75
CA ARG A 83 -4.64 -16.40 -2.01
C ARG A 83 -4.57 -15.14 -2.87
N GLY A 84 -4.33 -15.27 -4.18
CA GLY A 84 -4.25 -14.15 -5.11
C GLY A 84 -5.60 -13.57 -5.54
N GLN A 85 -6.67 -14.37 -5.48
CA GLN A 85 -7.97 -14.05 -6.09
C GLN A 85 -9.04 -13.57 -5.10
N ALA A 86 -8.77 -13.62 -3.80
CA ALA A 86 -9.82 -13.51 -2.78
C ALA A 86 -10.39 -12.09 -2.53
N HIS A 87 -9.82 -11.01 -3.07
CA HIS A 87 -10.37 -9.66 -2.87
C HIS A 87 -10.13 -8.71 -4.06
N PRO A 88 -10.82 -8.91 -5.20
CA PRO A 88 -10.65 -8.07 -6.40
C PRO A 88 -10.91 -6.59 -6.12
N LEU A 89 -11.84 -6.27 -5.23
CA LEU A 89 -12.13 -4.89 -4.82
C LEU A 89 -10.93 -4.20 -4.16
N ALA A 90 -10.17 -4.90 -3.31
CA ALA A 90 -9.01 -4.30 -2.65
C ALA A 90 -7.91 -4.00 -3.67
N SER A 91 -7.70 -4.90 -4.63
CA SER A 91 -6.76 -4.68 -5.74
C SER A 91 -7.18 -3.52 -6.65
N ILE A 92 -8.49 -3.38 -6.94
CA ILE A 92 -9.02 -2.25 -7.72
C ILE A 92 -8.78 -0.94 -6.98
N VAL A 93 -9.11 -0.88 -5.69
CA VAL A 93 -8.89 0.30 -4.85
C VAL A 93 -7.41 0.68 -4.79
N GLU A 94 -6.53 -0.31 -4.65
CA GLU A 94 -5.08 -0.12 -4.66
C GLU A 94 -4.60 0.48 -6.00
N MET A 95 -5.04 -0.08 -7.13
CA MET A 95 -4.71 0.45 -8.45
C MET A 95 -5.23 1.87 -8.64
N VAL A 96 -6.49 2.13 -8.30
CA VAL A 96 -7.11 3.47 -8.42
C VAL A 96 -6.38 4.49 -7.57
N SER A 97 -6.01 4.14 -6.33
CA SER A 97 -5.22 5.00 -5.45
C SER A 97 -3.82 5.29 -6.03
N ALA A 98 -3.16 4.28 -6.61
CA ALA A 98 -1.86 4.47 -7.27
C ALA A 98 -1.96 5.42 -8.47
N PHE A 99 -3.01 5.31 -9.30
CA PHE A 99 -3.26 6.26 -10.38
C PHE A 99 -3.55 7.68 -9.87
N GLY A 100 -4.26 7.82 -8.74
CA GLY A 100 -4.46 9.10 -8.07
C GLY A 100 -3.13 9.77 -7.68
N TRP A 101 -2.19 9.02 -7.09
CA TRP A 101 -0.86 9.55 -6.77
C TRP A 101 -0.06 9.92 -8.02
N ALA A 102 -0.16 9.15 -9.10
CA ALA A 102 0.48 9.48 -10.38
C ALA A 102 -0.09 10.77 -10.99
N GLY A 103 -1.42 10.93 -10.97
CA GLY A 103 -2.08 12.16 -11.43
C GLY A 103 -1.71 13.38 -10.57
N THR A 104 -1.57 13.18 -9.26
CA THR A 104 -1.13 14.23 -8.33
C THR A 104 0.30 14.68 -8.67
N ALA A 105 1.21 13.73 -8.90
CA ALA A 105 2.58 14.02 -9.31
C ALA A 105 2.62 14.82 -10.62
N TYR A 106 1.87 14.37 -11.64
CA TYR A 106 1.78 15.06 -12.92
C TYR A 106 1.31 16.52 -12.77
N ALA A 107 0.27 16.75 -11.98
CA ALA A 107 -0.25 18.09 -11.77
C ALA A 107 0.75 18.99 -11.02
N LEU A 108 1.45 18.47 -10.01
CA LEU A 108 2.50 19.20 -9.28
C LEU A 108 3.76 19.48 -10.12
N MET A 109 4.03 18.67 -11.14
CA MET A 109 5.16 18.84 -12.06
C MET A 109 4.89 19.88 -13.17
N GLY A 110 3.73 20.55 -13.16
CA GLY A 110 3.36 21.57 -14.15
C GLY A 110 2.14 21.21 -15.00
N GLY A 111 1.44 20.12 -14.68
CA GLY A 111 0.13 19.82 -15.26
C GLY A 111 -0.96 20.81 -14.84
N PRO A 112 -2.18 20.70 -15.41
CA PRO A 112 -3.27 21.60 -15.09
C PRO A 112 -3.69 21.49 -13.61
N TRP A 113 -3.89 22.62 -12.94
CA TRP A 113 -4.22 22.67 -11.51
C TRP A 113 -5.49 21.90 -11.12
N TRP A 114 -6.50 21.86 -12.01
CA TRP A 114 -7.75 21.13 -11.78
C TRP A 114 -7.55 19.62 -11.67
N VAL A 115 -6.45 19.07 -12.22
CA VAL A 115 -6.10 17.66 -12.05
C VAL A 115 -5.83 17.34 -10.58
N LEU A 116 -5.31 18.27 -9.78
CA LEU A 116 -5.12 18.07 -8.33
C LEU A 116 -6.45 17.84 -7.62
N ILE A 117 -7.50 18.57 -8.01
CA ILE A 117 -8.83 18.46 -7.38
C ILE A 117 -9.40 17.04 -7.55
N ILE A 118 -9.09 16.38 -8.66
CA ILE A 118 -9.59 15.03 -8.96
C ILE A 118 -8.63 13.96 -8.44
N SER A 119 -7.34 14.12 -8.70
CA SER A 119 -6.33 13.10 -8.41
C SER A 119 -6.04 12.92 -6.92
N LEU A 120 -6.09 14.01 -6.13
CA LEU A 120 -5.79 13.96 -4.71
C LEU A 120 -6.87 13.19 -3.91
N PRO A 121 -8.18 13.41 -4.10
CA PRO A 121 -9.21 12.56 -3.50
C PRO A 121 -9.10 11.10 -3.93
N VAL A 122 -8.84 10.85 -5.22
CA VAL A 122 -8.65 9.49 -5.76
C VAL A 122 -7.45 8.80 -5.10
N ALA A 123 -6.34 9.52 -4.90
CA ALA A 123 -5.17 9.01 -4.18
C ALA A 123 -5.52 8.61 -2.74
N ALA A 124 -6.35 9.40 -2.07
CA ALA A 124 -6.76 9.18 -0.69
C ALA A 124 -7.70 7.96 -0.48
N ILE A 125 -8.36 7.45 -1.54
CA ILE A 125 -9.27 6.30 -1.43
C ILE A 125 -8.56 5.07 -0.84
N GLY A 126 -7.32 4.79 -1.26
CA GLY A 126 -6.56 3.62 -0.78
C GLY A 126 -6.34 3.63 0.73
N PRO A 127 -5.69 4.67 1.29
CA PRO A 127 -5.54 4.85 2.73
C PRO A 127 -6.88 4.80 3.46
N LEU A 128 -7.88 5.58 3.01
CA LEU A 128 -9.19 5.64 3.67
C LEU A 128 -9.90 4.29 3.70
N PHE A 129 -9.86 3.56 2.58
CA PHE A 129 -10.38 2.19 2.50
C PHE A 129 -9.65 1.27 3.47
N SER A 130 -8.31 1.32 3.51
CA SER A 130 -7.51 0.48 4.38
C SER A 130 -7.76 0.74 5.86
N PHE A 131 -7.92 2.01 6.27
CA PHE A 131 -8.28 2.39 7.63
C PHE A 131 -9.71 1.98 7.97
N GLY A 132 -10.68 2.23 7.09
CA GLY A 132 -12.10 1.89 7.33
C GLY A 132 -12.32 0.38 7.43
N ALA A 133 -11.78 -0.38 6.49
CA ALA A 133 -11.87 -1.85 6.50
C ALA A 133 -11.11 -2.46 7.69
N GLY A 134 -9.93 -1.93 8.03
CA GLY A 134 -9.17 -2.34 9.21
C GLY A 134 -9.88 -2.05 10.52
N PHE A 135 -10.57 -0.90 10.64
CA PHE A 135 -11.35 -0.54 11.83
C PHE A 135 -12.58 -1.43 12.00
N ALA A 136 -13.32 -1.69 10.90
CA ALA A 136 -14.45 -2.61 10.91
C ALA A 136 -14.04 -4.02 11.33
N ALA A 137 -12.94 -4.54 10.77
CA ALA A 137 -12.46 -5.88 11.09
C ALA A 137 -11.93 -6.03 12.53
N ARG A 138 -11.41 -4.97 13.15
CA ARG A 138 -11.06 -4.93 14.59
C ARG A 138 -12.30 -4.90 15.47
N ARG A 139 -13.32 -4.11 15.09
CA ARG A 139 -14.59 -4.03 15.83
C ARG A 139 -15.31 -5.38 15.87
N ASP A 140 -15.24 -6.13 14.77
CA ASP A 140 -15.90 -7.43 14.63
C ASP A 140 -15.08 -8.59 15.26
N GLY A 141 -13.99 -8.30 15.97
CA GLY A 141 -13.14 -9.31 16.64
C GLY A 141 -12.39 -10.23 15.67
N VAL A 142 -12.35 -9.87 14.38
CA VAL A 142 -11.70 -10.68 13.33
C VAL A 142 -10.19 -10.50 13.39
N ILE A 143 -9.67 -9.35 13.84
CA ILE A 143 -8.23 -9.10 13.95
C ILE A 143 -7.93 -8.78 15.42
N ALA A 144 -7.16 -9.65 16.08
CA ALA A 144 -6.61 -9.40 17.42
C ALA A 144 -5.49 -8.34 17.37
#